data_AF-A0AAW0L701-F1
#
_entry.id   AF-A0AAW0L701-F1
#
_cell.length_a   1.000
_cell.length_b   1.000
_cell.length_c   1.000
_cell.angle_alpha   90.00
_cell.angle_beta   90.00
_cell.angle_gamma   90.00
#
_symmetry.space_group_name_H-M   'P 1'
#
loop_
_entity.id
_entity.type
_entity.pdbx_description
1 polymer ?
#
loop_
_entity_poly.entity_id
_entity_poly.type
_entity_poly.pdbx_seq_one_letter_code
_entity_poly.pdbx_strand_id
1 'polypeptide(L)'
;MTQMRREDDDMIELHKTPGRWCRDDTKMKITIQGGDDIVDLHNASAIGCTTTLKSLIDKDPPILHKISLTTISETPLHISALLGHLDFTKTLITQNPHLAVELDSHKRCPLHLASSKGHVEIVQELLTIYEDAC
;
A
#
# COMPACT_ATOMS: atom_id res chain seq x y z
N MET A 1 11.29 -51.46 30.32
CA MET A 1 10.06 -50.64 30.42
C MET A 1 10.49 -49.20 30.55
N THR A 2 10.44 -48.42 29.46
CA THR A 2 10.73 -46.98 29.50
C THR A 2 9.48 -46.26 28.99
N GLN A 3 9.03 -45.33 29.79
CA GLN A 3 7.68 -44.77 29.84
C GLN A 3 7.44 -43.74 28.73
N MET A 4 6.17 -43.61 28.34
CA MET A 4 5.63 -42.76 27.29
C MET A 4 5.56 -41.26 27.66
N ARG A 5 5.74 -40.43 26.62
CA ARG A 5 5.08 -39.15 26.28
C ARG A 5 5.08 -37.98 27.28
N ARG A 6 5.74 -36.90 26.86
CA ARG A 6 5.10 -35.67 26.37
C ARG A 6 6.15 -34.88 25.57
N GLU A 7 6.05 -34.93 24.25
CA GLU A 7 6.72 -34.01 23.33
C GLU A 7 5.68 -32.91 23.09
N ASP A 8 5.89 -31.73 23.69
CA ASP A 8 5.17 -30.54 23.28
C ASP A 8 5.94 -29.98 22.07
N ASP A 9 5.25 -30.03 20.93
CA ASP A 9 5.72 -29.82 19.57
C ASP A 9 6.31 -28.42 19.33
N ASP A 10 7.64 -28.33 19.24
CA ASP A 10 8.33 -27.26 18.50
C ASP A 10 8.20 -27.53 16.98
N MET A 11 7.01 -27.24 16.45
CA MET A 11 6.69 -27.35 15.03
C MET A 11 7.20 -26.11 14.27
N ILE A 12 8.48 -26.09 13.92
CA ILE A 12 9.03 -25.16 12.91
C ILE A 12 9.17 -25.91 11.57
N GLU A 13 8.05 -26.22 10.92
CA GLU A 13 8.06 -26.70 9.54
C GLU A 13 8.25 -25.55 8.56
N LEU A 14 9.51 -25.34 8.17
CA LEU A 14 9.89 -24.54 7.00
C LEU A 14 9.84 -25.42 5.75
N HIS A 15 8.63 -25.68 5.25
CA HIS A 15 8.42 -26.29 3.94
C HIS A 15 7.82 -25.29 2.95
N LYS A 16 8.71 -24.75 2.12
CA LYS A 16 8.44 -23.95 0.93
C LYS A 16 7.61 -24.79 -0.06
N THR A 17 6.36 -24.41 -0.34
CA THR A 17 5.59 -24.95 -1.47
C THR A 17 5.45 -23.92 -2.59
N PRO A 18 5.63 -24.32 -3.87
CA PRO A 18 5.49 -23.44 -5.01
C PRO A 18 4.04 -23.43 -5.53
N GLY A 19 3.54 -22.24 -5.84
CA GLY A 19 2.57 -22.02 -6.90
C GLY A 19 1.21 -22.72 -6.76
N ARG A 20 0.25 -21.98 -6.20
CA ARG A 20 -1.12 -21.98 -6.73
C ARG A 20 -1.81 -20.68 -6.31
N TRP A 21 -1.70 -19.66 -7.17
CA TRP A 21 -2.48 -18.44 -7.01
C TRP A 21 -3.91 -18.77 -7.45
N CYS A 22 -4.74 -19.24 -6.51
CA CYS A 22 -6.17 -19.25 -6.73
C CYS A 22 -6.65 -17.80 -6.63
N ARG A 23 -7.11 -17.32 -7.78
CA ARG A 23 -7.72 -16.02 -7.97
C ARG A 23 -9.16 -16.13 -7.49
N ASP A 24 -9.35 -16.04 -6.18
CA ASP A 24 -10.67 -15.96 -5.57
C ASP A 24 -10.93 -14.52 -5.13
N ASP A 25 -11.57 -13.81 -6.06
CA ASP A 25 -12.31 -12.58 -5.82
C ASP A 25 -13.34 -12.79 -4.68
N THR A 26 -13.61 -11.73 -3.92
CA THR A 26 -14.65 -11.62 -2.87
C THR A 26 -14.32 -12.12 -1.45
N LYS A 27 -13.33 -11.50 -0.80
CA LYS A 27 -13.49 -11.15 0.63
C LYS A 27 -12.53 -10.05 1.04
N MET A 28 -13.05 -8.84 1.17
CA MET A 28 -12.46 -7.77 1.96
C MET A 28 -12.48 -8.23 3.43
N LYS A 29 -11.56 -9.12 3.77
CA LYS A 29 -11.39 -9.68 5.11
C LYS A 29 -10.28 -8.89 5.77
N ILE A 30 -10.65 -7.76 6.35
CA ILE A 30 -9.87 -7.07 7.39
C ILE A 30 -9.62 -8.05 8.53
N THR A 31 -8.57 -8.86 8.40
CA THR A 31 -8.06 -9.73 9.45
C THR A 31 -6.80 -9.06 9.96
N ILE A 32 -6.90 -8.46 11.13
CA ILE A 32 -5.76 -7.99 11.90
C ILE A 32 -4.97 -9.23 12.33
N GLN A 33 -3.87 -9.52 11.65
CA GLN A 33 -2.78 -10.32 12.20
C GLN A 33 -1.50 -9.86 11.49
N GLY A 34 -0.60 -9.24 12.25
CA GLY A 34 0.56 -8.50 11.76
C GLY A 34 1.36 -9.25 10.69
N GLY A 35 1.60 -8.57 9.57
CA GLY A 35 2.37 -9.13 8.46
C GLY A 35 2.37 -8.33 7.16
N ASP A 36 1.45 -7.38 6.96
CA ASP A 36 1.43 -6.57 5.74
C ASP A 36 1.57 -5.08 6.08
N ASP A 37 2.81 -4.61 6.23
CA ASP A 37 3.16 -3.17 6.36
C ASP A 37 2.49 -2.34 5.23
N ILE A 38 2.22 -2.99 4.10
CA ILE A 38 1.48 -2.47 2.95
C ILE A 38 0.03 -2.16 3.30
N VAL A 39 -0.68 -3.05 4.01
CA VAL A 39 -2.08 -2.81 4.42
C VAL A 39 -2.15 -1.65 5.40
N ASP A 40 -1.19 -1.59 6.33
CA ASP A 40 -1.07 -0.48 7.28
C ASP A 40 -0.78 0.84 6.54
N LEU A 41 0.03 0.82 5.48
CA LEU A 41 0.27 1.98 4.62
C LEU A 41 -1.01 2.44 3.90
N HIS A 42 -1.82 1.53 3.37
CA HIS A 42 -3.10 1.88 2.73
C HIS A 42 -4.09 2.45 3.75
N ASN A 43 -4.17 1.85 4.95
CA ASN A 43 -5.01 2.38 6.03
C ASN A 43 -4.53 3.77 6.48
N ALA A 44 -3.22 3.98 6.62
CA ALA A 44 -2.64 5.28 6.91
C ALA A 44 -2.98 6.31 5.81
N SER A 45 -2.99 5.89 4.54
CA SER A 45 -3.39 6.73 3.41
C SER A 45 -4.87 7.07 3.43
N ALA A 46 -5.72 6.13 3.86
CA ALA A 46 -7.15 6.36 4.04
C ALA A 46 -7.43 7.38 5.16
N ILE A 47 -6.66 7.32 6.24
CA ILE A 47 -6.78 8.23 7.39
C ILE A 47 -6.12 9.59 7.10
N GLY A 48 -5.09 9.63 6.23
CA GLY A 48 -4.24 10.81 6.02
C GLY A 48 -3.13 10.94 7.07
N CYS A 49 -2.74 9.84 7.73
CA CYS A 49 -1.79 9.86 8.83
C CYS A 49 -0.33 9.90 8.34
N THR A 50 0.25 11.10 8.28
CA THR A 50 1.63 11.31 7.82
C THR A 50 2.69 10.80 8.79
N THR A 51 2.37 10.70 10.09
CA THR A 51 3.29 10.15 11.11
C THR A 51 3.47 8.64 10.90
N THR A 52 2.38 7.91 10.74
CA THR A 52 2.40 6.47 10.43
C THR A 52 3.12 6.20 9.11
N LEU A 53 2.89 7.03 8.09
CA LEU A 53 3.61 6.94 6.81
C LEU A 53 5.14 7.01 7.01
N LYS A 54 5.62 8.03 7.73
CA LYS A 54 7.06 8.20 8.00
C LYS A 54 7.63 7.03 8.80
N SER A 55 6.92 6.58 9.85
CA SER A 55 7.34 5.43 10.63
C SER A 55 7.40 4.12 9.83
N LEU A 56 6.51 3.95 8.83
CA LEU A 56 6.53 2.79 7.93
C LEU A 56 7.71 2.87 6.96
N ILE A 57 7.99 4.06 6.40
CA ILE A 57 9.15 4.28 5.52
C ILE A 57 10.46 4.07 6.27
N ASP A 58 10.56 4.56 7.51
CA ASP A 58 11.74 4.37 8.36
C ASP A 58 11.99 2.89 8.70
N LYS A 59 10.91 2.10 8.84
CA LYS A 59 10.99 0.65 9.10
C LYS A 59 11.34 -0.15 7.85
N ASP A 60 10.73 0.16 6.71
CA ASP A 60 10.93 -0.53 5.44
C ASP A 60 11.04 0.48 4.28
N PRO A 61 12.25 0.97 3.97
CA PRO A 61 12.47 1.93 2.88
C PRO A 61 11.91 1.50 1.51
N PRO A 62 12.01 0.22 1.07
CA PRO A 62 11.45 -0.20 -0.21
C PRO A 62 9.92 -0.45 -0.18
N ILE A 63 9.20 -0.12 0.90
CA ILE A 63 7.74 -0.34 1.01
C ILE A 63 6.97 0.30 -0.16
N LEU A 64 7.39 1.48 -0.61
CA LEU A 64 6.76 2.22 -1.72
C LEU A 64 7.03 1.62 -3.10
N HIS A 65 7.96 0.68 -3.24
CA HIS A 65 8.17 -0.07 -4.48
C HIS A 65 7.41 -1.40 -4.45
N LYS A 66 7.21 -1.97 -3.26
CA LYS A 66 6.44 -3.22 -3.08
C LYS A 66 4.96 -3.03 -3.36
N ILE A 67 4.40 -1.83 -3.19
CA ILE A 67 2.97 -1.58 -3.42
C ILE A 67 2.51 -1.93 -4.85
N SER A 68 3.34 -1.74 -5.88
CA SER A 68 3.00 -2.12 -7.26
C SER A 68 2.95 -3.65 -7.47
N LEU A 69 3.49 -4.43 -6.54
CA LEU A 69 3.48 -5.90 -6.57
C LEU A 69 2.29 -6.49 -5.80
N THR A 70 1.44 -5.65 -5.22
CA THR A 70 0.35 -6.10 -4.35
C THR A 70 -0.93 -6.35 -5.14
N THR A 71 -1.84 -7.12 -4.55
CA THR A 71 -3.18 -7.33 -5.10
C THR A 71 -4.07 -6.10 -4.99
N ILE A 72 -3.61 -5.04 -4.31
CA ILE A 72 -4.32 -3.78 -4.17
C ILE A 72 -4.02 -2.98 -5.43
N SER A 73 -5.03 -2.80 -6.28
CA SER A 73 -4.88 -2.05 -7.52
C SER A 73 -4.75 -0.54 -7.30
N GLU A 74 -5.33 -0.04 -6.20
CA GLU A 74 -5.31 1.36 -5.84
C GLU A 74 -4.06 1.67 -5.01
N THR A 75 -3.08 2.35 -5.61
CA THR A 75 -1.89 2.79 -4.85
C THR A 75 -2.30 3.74 -3.70
N PRO A 76 -1.52 3.83 -2.63
CA PRO A 76 -1.78 4.78 -1.53
C PRO A 76 -1.99 6.23 -2.00
N LEU A 77 -1.39 6.62 -3.14
CA LEU A 77 -1.60 7.92 -3.76
C LEU A 77 -3.01 8.08 -4.36
N HIS A 78 -3.59 7.02 -4.94
CA HIS A 78 -4.97 7.03 -5.41
C HIS A 78 -5.94 7.26 -4.24
N ILE A 79 -5.70 6.60 -3.11
CA ILE A 79 -6.53 6.73 -1.92
C ILE A 79 -6.42 8.15 -1.33
N SER A 80 -5.20 8.67 -1.16
CA SER A 80 -5.01 10.01 -0.62
C SER A 80 -5.58 11.09 -1.56
N ALA A 81 -5.44 10.92 -2.87
CA ALA A 81 -6.01 11.81 -3.89
C ALA A 81 -7.54 11.72 -3.94
N LEU A 82 -8.13 10.55 -3.72
CA LEU A 82 -9.59 10.38 -3.67
C LEU A 82 -10.18 11.05 -2.42
N LEU A 83 -9.48 10.95 -1.28
CA LEU A 83 -9.96 11.44 0.00
C LEU A 83 -9.62 12.91 0.28
N GLY A 84 -8.68 13.49 -0.46
CA GLY A 84 -8.31 14.90 -0.30
C GLY A 84 -7.19 15.15 0.72
N HIS A 85 -6.39 14.13 1.02
CA HIS A 85 -5.30 14.26 2.00
C HIS A 85 -4.07 14.91 1.37
N LEU A 86 -4.04 16.25 1.34
CA LEU A 86 -2.97 17.03 0.71
C LEU A 86 -1.59 16.76 1.32
N ASP A 87 -1.43 16.90 2.65
CA ASP A 87 -0.13 16.69 3.33
C ASP A 87 0.42 15.28 3.14
N PHE A 88 -0.49 14.29 3.13
CA PHE A 88 -0.14 12.90 2.88
C PHE A 88 0.34 12.70 1.45
N THR A 89 -0.41 13.25 0.48
CA THR A 89 -0.07 13.20 -0.94
C THR A 89 1.29 13.84 -1.21
N LYS A 90 1.56 15.04 -0.65
CA LYS A 90 2.85 15.71 -0.76
C LYS A 90 3.99 14.85 -0.23
N THR A 91 3.82 14.32 0.98
CA THR A 91 4.85 13.47 1.61
C THR A 91 5.12 12.23 0.76
N LEU A 92 4.08 11.60 0.22
CA LEU A 92 4.22 10.39 -0.60
C LEU A 92 4.92 10.69 -1.94
N ILE A 93 4.56 11.78 -2.60
CA ILE A 93 5.17 12.23 -3.87
C ILE A 93 6.64 12.59 -3.69
N THR A 94 6.99 13.31 -2.62
CA THR A 94 8.38 13.66 -2.31
C THR A 94 9.25 12.41 -2.09
N GLN A 95 8.67 11.34 -1.55
CA GLN A 95 9.38 10.08 -1.30
C GLN A 95 9.44 9.20 -2.55
N ASN A 96 8.36 9.13 -3.33
CA ASN A 96 8.31 8.35 -4.55
C ASN A 96 7.40 9.02 -5.61
N PRO A 97 7.98 9.84 -6.51
CA PRO A 97 7.21 10.53 -7.56
C PRO A 97 6.66 9.56 -8.61
N HIS A 98 7.22 8.34 -8.74
CA HIS A 98 6.70 7.35 -9.69
C HIS A 98 5.26 6.92 -9.39
N LEU A 99 4.80 7.09 -8.15
CA LEU A 99 3.42 6.79 -7.78
C LEU A 99 2.42 7.74 -8.44
N ALA A 100 2.86 8.94 -8.83
CA ALA A 100 2.01 9.91 -9.53
C ALA A 100 1.62 9.41 -10.92
N VAL A 101 2.46 8.61 -11.58
CA VAL A 101 2.25 8.09 -12.94
C VAL A 101 1.64 6.68 -12.98
N GLU A 102 1.59 6.00 -11.84
CA GLU A 102 0.98 4.67 -11.70
C GLU A 102 -0.52 4.72 -11.98
N LEU A 103 -1.04 3.64 -12.60
CA LEU A 103 -2.44 3.51 -12.97
C LEU A 103 -3.12 2.45 -12.11
N ASP A 104 -4.31 2.76 -11.61
CA ASP A 104 -5.18 1.78 -10.93
C ASP A 104 -5.77 0.76 -11.94
N SER A 105 -6.44 -0.27 -11.43
CA SER A 105 -7.22 -1.29 -12.15
C SER A 105 -8.14 -0.73 -13.24
N HIS A 106 -8.68 0.46 -13.01
CA HIS A 106 -9.54 1.17 -13.96
C HIS A 106 -8.77 2.05 -14.96
N LYS A 107 -7.44 1.93 -15.03
CA LYS A 107 -6.54 2.76 -15.84
C LYS A 107 -6.69 4.26 -15.57
N ARG A 108 -7.01 4.61 -14.32
CA ARG A 108 -7.13 5.99 -13.88
C ARG A 108 -5.86 6.39 -13.16
N CYS A 109 -5.33 7.56 -13.49
CA CYS A 109 -4.28 8.20 -12.70
C CYS A 109 -4.87 8.80 -11.40
N PRO A 110 -4.05 9.02 -10.35
CA PRO A 110 -4.44 9.76 -9.15
C PRO A 110 -5.01 11.15 -9.47
N LEU A 111 -4.51 11.78 -10.54
CA LEU A 111 -5.00 13.06 -11.05
C LEU A 111 -6.48 13.01 -11.42
N HIS A 112 -6.94 11.94 -12.08
CA HIS A 112 -8.35 11.78 -12.44
C HIS A 112 -9.24 11.70 -11.19
N LEU A 113 -8.78 11.03 -10.14
CA LEU A 113 -9.51 10.92 -8.87
C LEU A 113 -9.58 12.27 -8.17
N ALA A 114 -8.45 12.98 -8.06
CA ALA A 114 -8.40 14.30 -7.46
C ALA A 114 -9.29 15.31 -8.20
N SER A 115 -9.24 15.33 -9.54
CA SER A 115 -10.10 16.19 -10.36
C SER A 115 -11.57 15.81 -10.25
N SER A 116 -11.91 14.52 -10.23
CA SER A 116 -13.29 14.05 -10.07
C SER A 116 -13.89 14.48 -8.74
N LYS A 117 -13.07 14.61 -7.70
CA LYS A 117 -13.48 15.04 -6.37
C LYS A 117 -13.39 16.56 -6.15
N GLY A 118 -12.74 17.29 -7.06
CA GLY A 118 -12.56 18.74 -6.94
C GLY A 118 -11.42 19.15 -6.01
N HIS A 119 -10.46 18.25 -5.74
CA HIS A 119 -9.30 18.54 -4.89
C HIS A 119 -8.23 19.29 -5.67
N VAL A 120 -8.47 20.59 -5.92
CA VAL A 120 -7.64 21.44 -6.79
C VAL A 120 -6.18 21.50 -6.31
N GLU A 121 -5.95 21.55 -5.01
CA GLU A 121 -4.59 21.63 -4.43
C GLU A 121 -3.79 20.35 -4.74
N ILE A 122 -4.42 19.17 -4.65
CA ILE A 122 -3.78 17.89 -4.98
C ILE A 122 -3.51 17.79 -6.49
N VAL A 123 -4.44 18.28 -7.30
CA VAL A 123 -4.28 18.34 -8.77
C VAL A 123 -3.06 19.19 -9.13
N GLN A 124 -2.88 20.35 -8.49
CA GLN A 124 -1.71 21.21 -8.71
C GLN A 124 -0.41 20.49 -8.34
N GLU A 125 -0.34 19.88 -7.17
CA GLU A 125 0.86 19.15 -6.72
C GLU A 125 1.21 17.98 -7.64
N LEU A 126 0.20 17.23 -8.11
CA LEU A 126 0.40 16.15 -9.06
C LEU A 126 0.91 16.71 -10.41
N LEU A 127 0.34 17.80 -10.92
CA LEU A 127 0.75 18.42 -12.18
C LEU A 127 2.20 18.89 -12.16
N THR A 128 2.70 19.42 -11.03
CA THR A 128 4.10 19.83 -10.88
C THR A 128 5.06 18.67 -11.20
N ILE A 129 4.70 17.45 -10.81
CA ILE A 129 5.52 16.24 -11.07
C ILE A 129 5.49 15.84 -12.55
N TYR A 130 4.38 16.09 -13.25
CA TYR A 130 4.27 15.81 -14.68
C TYR A 130 5.00 16.85 -15.54
N GLU A 131 5.13 18.09 -15.06
CA GLU A 131 5.88 19.16 -15.75
C GLU A 131 7.41 18.92 -15.73
N ASP A 132 7.95 18.33 -14.66
CA ASP A 132 9.38 17.96 -14.56
C ASP A 132 9.75 16.70 -15.38
N ALA A 133 8.78 16.04 -16.03
CA ALA A 133 8.99 14.80 -16.80
C ALA A 133 9.31 15.03 -18.30
N CYS A 134 9.45 16.27 -18.75
CA CYS A 134 9.87 16.65 -20.11
C CYS A 134 11.37 16.98 -20.19
#